data_AF-A0A542G8W3-F1
#
_entry.id   AF-A0A542G8W3-F1
#
_cell.length_a   1.000
_cell.length_b   1.000
_cell.length_c   1.000
_cell.angle_alpha   90.00
_cell.angle_beta   90.00
_cell.angle_gamma   90.00
#
_symmetry.space_group_name_H-M   'P 1'
#
loop_
_entity.id
_entity.type
_entity.pdbx_description
1 polymer ?
#
loop_
_entity_poly.entity_id
_entity_poly.type
_entity_poly.pdbx_seq_one_letter_code
_entity_poly.pdbx_strand_id
1 'polypeptide(L)'
;MTETILPKKTPVRAAVAAWIGTTLEYYDFAVYGTSSALILNVLFFSPELPQGISVLLAMITFAVGYAVRPLGSLILGPMGDRRGRKFVMMITLFGIGGCTFLIGCLPTYAQIGPLAPILLVLIRVIQGLCLSGEQPSAITMSLEHASEGRRGFLASFTTLGSSSGTLLTLLVFIPIAAMPSEQLLTWGWRLPFWASAVVVVAAYLIRRHIQEPPEFVKVQAAKVNVAPLRHLLRFHWRAVLRIVFCALIAGTSYMMQTFSVAFGTAGYKLDKPTMLLTTTVSAVIALGITPLAGFLVDKIGRKTMFLIATGGVGITMVPYLWSITTGNWSLIFLFGIINYSLFYSMVNASWPSFFAEMFPGRLRVSGLALGTQIGFAISGVIGPVLSTALAGPDLKDWVGPSMVALGFMVLAGISALTAKETKKYTLKELDEVQQSARETAVLTAATAFPGMAGRDLAAKPGTLK
;
A
#
# COMPACT_ATOMS: atom_id res chain seq x y z
N MET A 1 -27.60 -11.49 32.55
CA MET A 1 -26.44 -11.72 31.66
C MET A 1 -26.92 -11.49 30.24
N THR A 2 -26.60 -10.34 29.65
CA THR A 2 -26.94 -10.05 28.26
C THR A 2 -25.97 -10.86 27.40
N GLU A 3 -26.44 -11.94 26.76
CA GLU A 3 -25.66 -12.62 25.73
C GLU A 3 -25.32 -11.59 24.65
N THR A 4 -24.09 -11.08 24.66
CA THR A 4 -23.55 -10.32 23.53
C THR A 4 -23.53 -11.25 22.32
N ILE A 5 -24.59 -11.17 21.51
CA ILE A 5 -24.68 -11.87 20.23
C ILE A 5 -23.47 -11.43 19.40
N LEU A 6 -22.49 -12.33 19.27
CA LEU A 6 -21.29 -12.04 18.51
C LEU A 6 -21.67 -11.84 17.02
N PRO A 7 -21.15 -10.78 16.38
CA PRO A 7 -21.45 -10.52 14.98
C PRO A 7 -21.04 -11.72 14.10
N LYS A 8 -21.95 -12.20 13.24
CA LYS A 8 -21.65 -13.29 12.29
C LYS A 8 -20.61 -12.81 11.29
N LYS A 9 -19.62 -13.66 10.99
CA LYS A 9 -18.64 -13.38 9.92
C LYS A 9 -19.38 -13.22 8.58
N THR A 10 -19.21 -12.08 7.93
CA THR A 10 -19.75 -11.81 6.58
C THR A 10 -18.61 -11.67 5.56
N PRO A 11 -17.99 -12.78 5.13
CA PRO A 11 -16.76 -12.77 4.33
C PRO A 11 -16.93 -12.05 2.99
N VAL A 12 -18.01 -12.32 2.25
CA VAL A 12 -18.26 -11.68 0.93
C VAL A 12 -18.48 -10.17 1.08
N ARG A 13 -19.29 -9.76 2.06
CA ARG A 13 -19.53 -8.32 2.31
C ARG A 13 -18.26 -7.60 2.74
N ALA A 14 -17.44 -8.23 3.59
CA ALA A 14 -16.17 -7.66 4.02
C ALA A 14 -15.18 -7.52 2.86
N ALA A 15 -15.07 -8.53 1.99
CA ALA A 15 -14.19 -8.48 0.82
C ALA A 15 -14.62 -7.42 -0.20
N VAL A 16 -15.91 -7.35 -0.52
CA VAL A 16 -16.46 -6.33 -1.43
C VAL A 16 -16.30 -4.93 -0.84
N ALA A 17 -16.55 -4.77 0.46
CA ALA A 17 -16.38 -3.47 1.11
C ALA A 17 -14.91 -3.04 1.22
N ALA A 18 -13.99 -3.98 1.43
CA ALA A 18 -12.55 -3.73 1.38
C ALA A 18 -12.10 -3.36 -0.04
N TRP A 19 -12.57 -4.10 -1.06
CA TRP A 19 -12.29 -3.82 -2.46
C TRP A 19 -12.74 -2.41 -2.86
N ILE A 20 -14.04 -2.12 -2.72
CA ILE A 20 -14.63 -0.84 -3.10
C ILE A 20 -14.02 0.30 -2.27
N GLY A 21 -13.89 0.11 -0.96
CA GLY A 21 -13.28 1.13 -0.09
C GLY A 21 -11.86 1.50 -0.52
N THR A 22 -11.02 0.50 -0.81
CA THR A 22 -9.65 0.72 -1.27
C THR A 22 -9.61 1.34 -2.67
N THR A 23 -10.51 0.94 -3.57
CA THR A 23 -10.67 1.55 -4.91
C THR A 23 -10.98 3.04 -4.82
N LEU A 24 -11.92 3.41 -3.96
CA LEU A 24 -12.36 4.79 -3.79
C LEU A 24 -11.23 5.65 -3.20
N GLU A 25 -10.43 5.11 -2.29
CA GLU A 25 -9.28 5.85 -1.73
C GLU A 25 -8.09 5.95 -2.69
N TYR A 26 -7.80 4.88 -3.44
CA TYR A 26 -6.75 4.93 -4.47
C TYR A 26 -7.15 5.81 -5.65
N TYR A 27 -8.45 5.97 -5.91
CA TYR A 27 -8.94 7.01 -6.82
C TYR A 27 -8.52 8.39 -6.33
N ASP A 28 -8.87 8.77 -5.10
CA ASP A 28 -8.53 10.07 -4.52
C ASP A 28 -7.02 10.36 -4.53
N PHE A 29 -6.23 9.32 -4.26
CA PHE A 29 -4.79 9.42 -4.29
C PHE A 29 -4.24 9.61 -5.71
N ALA A 30 -4.72 8.80 -6.68
CA ALA A 30 -4.26 8.84 -8.06
C ALA A 30 -4.72 10.10 -8.80
N VAL A 31 -5.92 10.62 -8.51
CA VAL A 31 -6.48 11.86 -9.10
C VAL A 31 -5.47 12.99 -9.07
N TYR A 32 -4.80 13.18 -7.94
CA TYR A 32 -3.78 14.20 -7.85
C TYR A 32 -2.50 13.87 -8.58
N GLY A 33 -2.05 12.61 -8.55
CA GLY A 33 -0.87 12.22 -9.32
C GLY A 33 -1.05 12.59 -10.79
N THR A 34 -2.22 12.28 -11.35
CA THR A 34 -2.59 12.62 -12.72
C THR A 34 -2.76 14.13 -12.92
N SER A 35 -3.49 14.84 -12.06
CA SER A 35 -3.64 16.30 -12.14
C SER A 35 -2.31 17.05 -11.99
N SER A 36 -1.40 16.57 -11.15
CA SER A 36 -0.10 17.21 -10.90
C SER A 36 0.78 17.21 -12.15
N ALA A 37 0.73 16.11 -12.92
CA ALA A 37 1.43 16.00 -14.19
C ALA A 37 0.80 16.83 -15.31
N LEU A 38 -0.52 17.02 -15.30
CA LEU A 38 -1.26 17.61 -16.42
C LEU A 38 -1.57 19.10 -16.26
N ILE A 39 -1.90 19.56 -15.05
CA ILE A 39 -2.60 20.84 -14.85
C ILE A 39 -2.07 21.63 -13.64
N LEU A 40 -1.82 20.99 -12.49
CA LEU A 40 -1.46 21.72 -11.26
C LEU A 40 -0.09 22.39 -11.34
N ASN A 41 0.82 21.84 -12.15
CA ASN A 41 2.12 22.43 -12.44
C ASN A 41 2.01 23.87 -13.02
N VAL A 42 0.94 24.17 -13.76
CA VAL A 42 0.72 25.51 -14.34
C VAL A 42 -0.17 26.38 -13.44
N LEU A 43 -1.09 25.78 -12.69
CA LEU A 43 -2.07 26.53 -11.89
C LEU A 43 -1.56 26.98 -10.52
N PHE A 44 -0.64 26.21 -9.90
CA PHE A 44 -0.22 26.43 -8.51
C PHE A 44 1.20 26.95 -8.35
N PHE A 45 1.95 27.11 -9.45
CA PHE A 45 3.33 27.59 -9.42
C PHE A 45 3.48 28.84 -10.27
N SER A 46 4.50 29.66 -9.96
CA SER A 46 4.71 30.93 -10.65
C SER A 46 4.91 30.73 -12.15
N PRO A 47 4.25 31.54 -13.01
CA PRO A 47 4.50 31.51 -14.44
C PRO A 47 5.91 32.01 -14.83
N GLU A 48 6.60 32.71 -13.92
CA GLU A 48 7.98 33.16 -14.12
C GLU A 48 9.00 32.02 -13.96
N LEU A 49 8.59 30.91 -13.34
CA LEU A 49 9.45 29.73 -13.23
C LEU A 49 9.52 29.03 -14.59
N PRO A 50 10.71 28.62 -15.04
CA PRO A 50 10.86 27.69 -16.16
C PRO A 50 9.94 26.48 -15.97
N GLN A 51 9.23 26.07 -17.03
CA GLN A 51 8.21 25.02 -16.98
C GLN A 51 8.71 23.72 -16.33
N GLY A 52 9.98 23.36 -16.55
CA GLY A 52 10.61 22.20 -15.92
C GLY A 52 10.68 22.29 -14.39
N ILE A 53 10.91 23.48 -13.83
CA ILE A 53 10.95 23.72 -12.38
C ILE A 53 9.54 23.60 -11.80
N SER A 54 8.52 24.14 -12.46
CA SER A 54 7.13 24.04 -12.00
C SER A 54 6.61 22.59 -12.00
N VAL A 55 6.97 21.80 -13.02
CA VAL A 55 6.69 20.36 -13.04
C VAL A 55 7.43 19.64 -11.91
N LEU A 56 8.71 19.95 -11.71
CA LEU A 56 9.52 19.36 -10.64
C LEU A 56 8.94 19.66 -9.26
N LEU A 57 8.52 20.91 -9.00
CA LEU A 57 7.87 21.30 -7.76
C LEU A 57 6.53 20.57 -7.56
N ALA A 58 5.71 20.45 -8.60
CA ALA A 58 4.47 19.69 -8.58
C ALA A 58 4.72 18.19 -8.28
N MET A 59 5.76 17.60 -8.83
CA MET A 59 6.16 16.22 -8.53
C MET A 59 6.72 16.08 -7.10
N ILE A 60 7.46 17.07 -6.59
CA ILE A 60 7.92 17.09 -5.20
C ILE A 60 6.73 17.08 -4.24
N THR A 61 5.69 17.87 -4.50
CA THR A 61 4.49 17.86 -3.64
C THR A 61 3.81 16.49 -3.59
N PHE A 62 3.86 15.73 -4.70
CA PHE A 62 3.39 14.35 -4.73
C PHE A 62 4.30 13.41 -3.93
N ALA A 63 5.63 13.56 -4.07
CA ALA A 63 6.62 12.80 -3.32
C ALA A 63 6.52 13.04 -1.80
N VAL A 64 6.24 14.27 -1.36
CA VAL A 64 6.01 14.60 0.06
C VAL A 64 4.86 13.78 0.63
N GLY A 65 3.76 13.62 -0.11
CA GLY A 65 2.64 12.78 0.31
C GLY A 65 3.03 11.32 0.56
N TYR A 66 4.01 10.79 -0.18
CA TYR A 66 4.58 9.46 0.06
C TYR A 66 5.57 9.44 1.22
N ALA A 67 6.45 10.45 1.33
CA ALA A 67 7.47 10.55 2.37
C ALA A 67 6.87 10.60 3.78
N VAL A 68 5.65 11.13 3.89
CA VAL A 68 4.94 11.28 5.16
C VAL A 68 4.21 9.99 5.58
N ARG A 69 4.06 8.99 4.70
CA ARG A 69 3.34 7.74 5.00
C ARG A 69 3.92 6.94 6.18
N PRO A 70 5.25 6.78 6.35
CA PRO A 70 5.80 6.14 7.54
C PRO A 70 5.49 6.89 8.84
N LEU A 71 5.41 8.22 8.80
CA LEU A 71 4.99 9.01 9.96
C LEU A 71 3.50 8.79 10.26
N GLY A 72 2.68 8.71 9.22
CA GLY A 72 1.26 8.40 9.37
C GLY A 72 1.04 7.00 9.96
N SER A 73 1.83 6.00 9.57
CA SER A 73 1.67 4.64 10.08
C SER A 73 2.01 4.51 11.57
N LEU A 74 2.92 5.35 12.08
CA LEU A 74 3.21 5.48 13.52
C LEU A 74 2.02 6.06 14.31
N ILE A 75 1.14 6.83 13.68
CA ILE A 75 -0.02 7.46 14.32
C ILE A 75 -1.27 6.58 14.16
N LEU A 76 -1.62 6.23 12.92
CA LEU A 76 -2.86 5.52 12.59
C LEU A 76 -2.78 4.02 12.88
N GLY A 77 -1.59 3.40 12.81
CA GLY A 77 -1.41 2.00 13.16
C GLY A 77 -1.85 1.70 14.61
N PRO A 78 -1.25 2.38 15.61
CA PRO A 78 -1.63 2.20 17.02
C PRO A 78 -3.06 2.64 17.31
N MET A 79 -3.60 3.59 16.53
CA MET A 79 -4.99 4.00 16.64
C MET A 79 -5.94 2.88 16.17
N GLY A 80 -5.61 2.17 15.09
CA GLY A 80 -6.38 1.04 14.58
C GLY A 80 -6.36 -0.16 15.51
N ASP A 81 -5.23 -0.37 16.19
CA ASP A 81 -5.09 -1.42 17.18
C ASP A 81 -5.80 -1.10 18.52
N ARG A 82 -6.04 0.18 18.86
CA ARG A 82 -6.71 0.60 20.11
C ARG A 82 -8.19 0.94 19.99
N ARG A 83 -8.58 1.59 18.89
CA ARG A 83 -9.93 2.14 18.68
C ARG A 83 -10.75 1.34 17.67
N GLY A 84 -10.12 0.40 16.98
CA GLY A 84 -10.78 -0.48 16.01
C GLY A 84 -10.39 -0.18 14.57
N ARG A 85 -10.59 -1.19 13.72
CA ARG A 85 -10.20 -1.15 12.30
C ARG A 85 -11.17 -0.25 11.53
N LYS A 86 -12.47 -0.36 11.83
CA LYS A 86 -13.50 0.49 11.23
C LYS A 86 -13.26 1.96 11.56
N PHE A 87 -12.84 2.26 12.80
CA PHE A 87 -12.58 3.63 13.23
C PHE A 87 -11.50 4.31 12.38
N VAL A 88 -10.36 3.65 12.18
CA VAL A 88 -9.30 4.18 11.30
C VAL A 88 -9.78 4.27 9.88
N MET A 89 -10.43 3.23 9.33
CA MET A 89 -10.98 3.27 7.97
C MET A 89 -12.00 4.40 7.74
N MET A 90 -12.75 4.82 8.77
CA MET A 90 -13.64 5.99 8.65
C MET A 90 -12.89 7.31 8.71
N ILE A 91 -11.92 7.46 9.62
CA ILE A 91 -11.07 8.66 9.68
C ILE A 91 -10.31 8.85 8.37
N THR A 92 -9.72 7.78 7.83
CA THR A 92 -8.95 7.86 6.59
C THR A 92 -9.85 8.18 5.41
N LEU A 93 -11.07 7.62 5.36
CA LEU A 93 -12.03 7.93 4.31
C LEU A 93 -12.38 9.43 4.27
N PHE A 94 -12.82 9.99 5.40
CA PHE A 94 -13.17 11.41 5.45
C PHE A 94 -11.95 12.32 5.34
N GLY A 95 -10.81 11.89 5.88
CA GLY A 95 -9.56 12.65 5.79
C GLY A 95 -9.04 12.74 4.36
N ILE A 96 -8.96 11.61 3.64
CA ILE A 96 -8.46 11.55 2.27
C ILE A 96 -9.38 12.32 1.33
N GLY A 97 -10.67 11.99 1.32
CA GLY A 97 -11.60 12.61 0.38
C GLY A 97 -11.92 14.06 0.75
N GLY A 98 -11.92 14.42 2.04
CA GLY A 98 -11.96 15.82 2.47
C GLY A 98 -10.75 16.60 1.96
N CYS A 99 -9.54 16.05 2.05
CA CYS A 99 -8.35 16.67 1.47
C CYS A 99 -8.44 16.79 -0.06
N THR A 100 -8.91 15.75 -0.77
CA THR A 100 -9.09 15.78 -2.23
C THR A 100 -10.08 16.86 -2.63
N PHE A 101 -11.23 16.94 -1.97
CA PHE A 101 -12.24 17.96 -2.23
C PHE A 101 -11.69 19.37 -1.97
N LEU A 102 -10.99 19.57 -0.85
CA LEU A 102 -10.37 20.86 -0.52
C LEU A 102 -9.33 21.30 -1.56
N ILE A 103 -8.60 20.38 -2.18
CA ILE A 103 -7.69 20.71 -3.30
C ILE A 103 -8.47 21.26 -4.50
N GLY A 104 -9.63 20.69 -4.82
CA GLY A 104 -10.51 21.25 -5.86
C GLY A 104 -11.03 22.65 -5.53
N CYS A 105 -11.12 23.00 -4.24
CA CYS A 105 -11.55 24.32 -3.77
C CYS A 105 -10.40 25.32 -3.62
N LEU A 106 -9.13 24.91 -3.80
CA LEU A 106 -8.00 25.81 -3.62
C LEU A 106 -7.98 26.92 -4.70
N PRO A 107 -7.69 28.17 -4.31
CA PRO A 107 -7.41 29.24 -5.26
C PRO A 107 -6.04 29.03 -5.94
N THR A 108 -5.92 29.53 -7.17
CA THR A 108 -4.72 29.34 -8.01
C THR A 108 -3.61 30.34 -7.65
N TYR A 109 -2.40 30.11 -8.17
CA TYR A 109 -1.27 31.03 -7.98
C TYR A 109 -1.59 32.45 -8.44
N ALA A 110 -2.37 32.61 -9.52
CA ALA A 110 -2.80 33.91 -10.01
C ALA A 110 -3.67 34.68 -9.00
N GLN A 111 -4.34 34.00 -8.07
CA GLN A 111 -5.25 34.61 -7.10
C GLN A 111 -4.58 34.94 -5.76
N ILE A 112 -3.71 34.06 -5.26
CA ILE A 112 -3.13 34.18 -3.91
C ILE A 112 -1.59 34.04 -3.88
N GLY A 113 -0.95 33.98 -5.04
CA GLY A 113 0.50 33.90 -5.20
C GLY A 113 1.11 32.66 -4.52
N PRO A 114 2.26 32.80 -3.83
CA PRO A 114 3.04 31.69 -3.28
C PRO A 114 2.33 30.93 -2.14
N LEU A 115 1.22 31.43 -1.61
CA LEU A 115 0.40 30.70 -0.65
C LEU A 115 -0.31 29.49 -1.29
N ALA A 116 -0.65 29.53 -2.58
CA ALA A 116 -1.30 28.43 -3.28
C ALA A 116 -0.51 27.10 -3.20
N PRO A 117 0.78 27.04 -3.57
CA PRO A 117 1.55 25.80 -3.47
C PRO A 117 1.82 25.39 -2.02
N ILE A 118 1.91 26.33 -1.07
CA ILE A 118 2.08 26.01 0.36
C ILE A 118 0.84 25.29 0.90
N LEU A 119 -0.36 25.82 0.63
CA LEU A 119 -1.62 25.18 1.03
C LEU A 119 -1.77 23.82 0.36
N LEU A 120 -1.42 23.70 -0.92
CA LEU A 120 -1.41 22.44 -1.65
C LEU A 120 -0.53 21.39 -0.94
N VAL A 121 0.69 21.77 -0.55
CA VAL A 121 1.63 20.90 0.19
C VAL A 121 1.07 20.51 1.56
N LEU A 122 0.49 21.46 2.31
CA LEU A 122 -0.08 21.16 3.63
C LEU A 122 -1.22 20.15 3.55
N ILE A 123 -2.14 20.32 2.59
CA ILE A 123 -3.22 19.35 2.37
C ILE A 123 -2.65 18.00 1.93
N ARG A 124 -1.60 17.98 1.10
CA ARG A 124 -0.90 16.75 0.68
C ARG A 124 -0.25 16.00 1.84
N VAL A 125 0.36 16.71 2.77
CA VAL A 125 0.95 16.12 3.98
C VAL A 125 -0.14 15.43 4.80
N ILE A 126 -1.26 16.11 5.05
CA ILE A 126 -2.40 15.55 5.81
C ILE A 126 -2.97 14.33 5.09
N GLN A 127 -3.19 14.42 3.78
CA GLN A 127 -3.72 13.31 2.99
C GLN A 127 -2.77 12.10 3.00
N GLY A 128 -1.46 12.33 2.88
CA GLY A 128 -0.43 11.29 2.95
C GLY A 128 -0.40 10.59 4.32
N LEU A 129 -0.59 11.33 5.41
CA LEU A 129 -0.77 10.77 6.75
C LEU A 129 -2.00 9.85 6.79
N CYS A 130 -3.15 10.31 6.29
CA CYS A 130 -4.39 9.53 6.30
C CYS A 130 -4.24 8.21 5.54
N LEU A 131 -3.64 8.22 4.35
CA LEU A 131 -3.53 7.02 3.51
C LEU A 131 -2.66 5.91 4.11
N SER A 132 -1.78 6.24 5.05
CA SER A 132 -0.87 5.27 5.64
C SER A 132 -1.52 4.17 6.48
N GLY A 133 -2.67 4.46 7.10
CA GLY A 133 -3.35 3.57 8.03
C GLY A 133 -4.46 2.75 7.39
N GLU A 134 -4.95 3.16 6.21
CA GLU A 134 -6.14 2.53 5.65
C GLU A 134 -5.86 1.14 5.11
N GLN A 135 -4.91 0.99 4.18
CA GLN A 135 -4.64 -0.28 3.55
C GLN A 135 -4.31 -1.39 4.59
N PRO A 136 -3.47 -1.15 5.62
CA PRO A 136 -3.24 -2.12 6.68
C PRO A 136 -4.51 -2.46 7.49
N SER A 137 -5.39 -1.48 7.72
CA SER A 137 -6.66 -1.67 8.42
C SER A 137 -7.66 -2.47 7.59
N ALA A 138 -7.76 -2.19 6.29
CA ALA A 138 -8.63 -2.88 5.35
C ALA A 138 -8.20 -4.35 5.16
N ILE A 139 -6.88 -4.60 5.01
CA ILE A 139 -6.32 -5.95 4.95
C ILE A 139 -6.67 -6.72 6.24
N THR A 140 -6.42 -6.11 7.40
CA THR A 140 -6.72 -6.72 8.70
C THR A 140 -8.21 -7.01 8.86
N MET A 141 -9.07 -6.07 8.48
CA MET A 141 -10.52 -6.22 8.56
C MET A 141 -11.05 -7.35 7.67
N SER A 142 -10.53 -7.45 6.44
CA SER A 142 -10.87 -8.52 5.50
C SER A 142 -10.43 -9.89 6.02
N LEU A 143 -9.21 -9.97 6.55
CA LEU A 143 -8.65 -11.19 7.13
C LEU A 143 -9.41 -11.69 8.37
N GLU A 144 -9.77 -10.78 9.29
CA GLU A 144 -10.47 -11.14 10.53
C GLU A 144 -11.92 -11.57 10.29
N HIS A 145 -12.54 -11.11 9.20
CA HIS A 145 -13.87 -11.55 8.75
C HIS A 145 -13.85 -12.81 7.87
N ALA A 146 -12.69 -13.20 7.35
CA ALA A 146 -12.58 -14.36 6.49
C ALA A 146 -12.88 -15.68 7.23
N SER A 147 -13.45 -16.63 6.48
CA SER A 147 -13.51 -18.03 6.92
C SER A 147 -12.09 -18.61 6.95
N GLU A 148 -11.87 -19.61 7.80
CA GLU A 148 -10.59 -20.32 7.83
C GLU A 148 -10.29 -20.93 6.45
N GLY A 149 -9.05 -20.79 5.99
CA GLY A 149 -8.64 -21.24 4.66
C GLY A 149 -9.10 -20.38 3.47
N ARG A 150 -9.70 -19.20 3.66
CA ARG A 150 -9.99 -18.24 2.56
C ARG A 150 -9.39 -16.85 2.77
N ARG A 151 -8.42 -16.75 3.69
CA ARG A 151 -7.82 -15.48 4.12
C ARG A 151 -6.98 -14.84 3.01
N GLY A 152 -6.21 -15.65 2.27
CA GLY A 152 -5.43 -15.16 1.14
C GLY A 152 -6.31 -14.59 0.03
N PHE A 153 -7.37 -15.32 -0.33
CA PHE A 153 -8.33 -14.90 -1.33
C PHE A 153 -9.00 -13.58 -0.94
N LEU A 154 -9.54 -13.47 0.29
CA LEU A 154 -10.23 -12.26 0.72
C LEU A 154 -9.30 -11.05 0.89
N ALA A 155 -8.06 -11.26 1.34
CA ALA A 155 -7.09 -10.18 1.46
C ALA A 155 -6.66 -9.62 0.10
N SER A 156 -6.59 -10.47 -0.94
CA SER A 156 -6.22 -10.07 -2.31
C SER A 156 -7.19 -9.06 -2.95
N PHE A 157 -8.44 -8.99 -2.49
CA PHE A 157 -9.39 -7.97 -2.94
C PHE A 157 -8.99 -6.55 -2.54
N THR A 158 -8.20 -6.40 -1.48
CA THR A 158 -7.69 -5.09 -1.05
C THR A 158 -6.66 -4.57 -2.05
N THR A 159 -5.73 -5.43 -2.49
CA THR A 159 -4.72 -5.07 -3.50
C THR A 159 -5.33 -4.89 -4.88
N LEU A 160 -6.35 -5.70 -5.23
CA LEU A 160 -7.18 -5.46 -6.41
C LEU A 160 -7.84 -4.07 -6.37
N GLY A 161 -8.26 -3.63 -5.18
CA GLY A 161 -8.89 -2.34 -4.96
C GLY A 161 -7.97 -1.19 -5.35
N SER A 162 -6.71 -1.24 -4.91
CA SER A 162 -5.68 -0.24 -5.24
C SER A 162 -5.51 -0.04 -6.74
N SER A 163 -5.40 -1.16 -7.49
CA SER A 163 -5.24 -1.12 -8.94
C SER A 163 -6.50 -0.61 -9.64
N SER A 164 -7.67 -1.04 -9.16
CA SER A 164 -8.97 -0.60 -9.71
C SER A 164 -9.19 0.90 -9.53
N GLY A 165 -8.77 1.48 -8.39
CA GLY A 165 -8.88 2.92 -8.11
C GLY A 165 -8.01 3.78 -9.02
N THR A 166 -6.79 3.30 -9.30
CA THR A 166 -5.88 3.95 -10.24
C THR A 166 -6.46 3.95 -11.65
N LEU A 167 -7.05 2.84 -12.09
CA LEU A 167 -7.72 2.77 -13.40
C LEU A 167 -8.97 3.64 -13.48
N LEU A 168 -9.79 3.65 -12.43
CA LEU A 168 -10.97 4.52 -12.34
C LEU A 168 -10.57 5.99 -12.50
N THR A 169 -9.46 6.40 -11.90
CA THR A 169 -8.90 7.74 -12.07
C THR A 169 -8.62 8.03 -13.54
N LEU A 170 -7.88 7.15 -14.22
CA LEU A 170 -7.56 7.33 -15.63
C LEU A 170 -8.82 7.49 -16.48
N LEU A 171 -9.85 6.67 -16.24
CA LEU A 171 -11.14 6.76 -16.93
C LEU A 171 -11.84 8.11 -16.72
N VAL A 172 -11.78 8.68 -15.51
CA VAL A 172 -12.33 10.02 -15.22
C VAL A 172 -11.53 11.13 -15.92
N PHE A 173 -10.21 10.97 -16.05
CA PHE A 173 -9.36 11.98 -16.69
C PHE A 173 -9.45 12.01 -18.21
N ILE A 174 -9.83 10.92 -18.88
CA ILE A 174 -9.98 10.89 -20.36
C ILE A 174 -10.89 12.02 -20.88
N PRO A 175 -12.16 12.16 -20.43
CA PRO A 175 -13.03 13.23 -20.91
C PRO A 175 -12.57 14.63 -20.49
N ILE A 176 -11.88 14.74 -19.35
CA ILE A 176 -11.39 16.02 -18.82
C ILE A 176 -10.19 16.50 -19.63
N ALA A 177 -9.30 15.59 -20.01
CA ALA A 177 -8.17 15.89 -20.89
C ALA A 177 -8.62 16.23 -22.33
N ALA A 178 -9.81 15.81 -22.75
CA ALA A 178 -10.39 16.14 -24.05
C ALA A 178 -11.04 17.54 -24.09
N MET A 179 -11.17 18.24 -22.95
CA MET A 179 -11.74 19.59 -22.91
C MET A 179 -10.80 20.64 -23.53
N PRO A 180 -11.34 21.74 -24.09
CA PRO A 180 -10.53 22.88 -24.51
C PRO A 180 -9.66 23.42 -23.37
N SER A 181 -8.41 23.78 -23.66
CA SER A 181 -7.43 24.20 -22.64
C SER A 181 -7.91 25.34 -21.76
N GLU A 182 -8.66 26.30 -22.32
CA GLU A 182 -9.24 27.41 -21.57
C GLU A 182 -10.25 26.94 -20.52
N GLN A 183 -11.16 26.02 -20.88
CA GLN A 183 -12.14 25.45 -19.95
C GLN A 183 -11.46 24.55 -18.91
N LEU A 184 -10.45 23.79 -19.33
CA LEU A 184 -9.70 22.90 -18.46
C LEU A 184 -8.98 23.67 -17.35
N LEU A 185 -8.28 24.76 -17.70
CA LEU A 185 -7.51 25.58 -16.76
C LEU A 185 -8.39 26.49 -15.89
N THR A 186 -9.57 26.90 -16.37
CA THR A 186 -10.48 27.75 -15.61
C THR A 186 -11.26 26.97 -14.56
N TRP A 187 -11.91 25.85 -14.90
CA TRP A 187 -12.77 25.11 -13.97
C TRP A 187 -12.72 23.58 -14.13
N GLY A 188 -12.48 23.06 -15.34
CA GLY A 188 -12.55 21.62 -15.64
C GLY A 188 -11.64 20.77 -14.76
N TRP A 189 -10.48 21.30 -14.38
CA TRP A 189 -9.54 20.64 -13.48
C TRP A 189 -10.08 20.35 -12.08
N ARG A 190 -11.14 21.06 -11.62
CA ARG A 190 -11.74 20.87 -10.29
C ARG A 190 -12.68 19.66 -10.23
N LEU A 191 -13.25 19.25 -11.36
CA LEU A 191 -14.22 18.15 -11.44
C LEU A 191 -13.74 16.82 -10.85
N PRO A 192 -12.52 16.32 -11.13
CA PRO A 192 -12.01 15.09 -10.51
C PRO A 192 -11.95 15.19 -8.98
N PHE A 193 -11.60 16.37 -8.48
CA PHE A 193 -11.47 16.60 -7.04
C PHE A 193 -12.83 16.67 -6.36
N TRP A 194 -13.83 17.28 -6.99
CA TRP A 194 -15.20 17.30 -6.45
C TRP A 194 -15.90 15.95 -6.55
N ALA A 195 -15.59 15.15 -7.57
CA ALA A 195 -16.07 13.77 -7.67
C ALA A 195 -15.65 12.91 -6.46
N SER A 196 -14.57 13.29 -5.75
CA SER A 196 -14.20 12.70 -4.45
C SER A 196 -15.32 12.75 -3.42
N ALA A 197 -16.17 13.79 -3.40
CA ALA A 197 -17.30 13.85 -2.48
C ALA A 197 -18.29 12.69 -2.70
N VAL A 198 -18.55 12.34 -3.96
CA VAL A 198 -19.42 11.21 -4.33
C VAL A 198 -18.76 9.89 -3.91
N VAL A 199 -17.46 9.77 -4.15
CA VAL A 199 -16.63 8.63 -3.75
C VAL A 199 -16.66 8.42 -2.23
N VAL A 200 -16.50 9.49 -1.44
CA VAL A 200 -16.61 9.45 0.03
C VAL A 200 -17.98 9.01 0.49
N VAL A 201 -19.05 9.55 -0.08
CA VAL A 201 -20.43 9.17 0.26
C VAL A 201 -20.67 7.70 -0.05
N ALA A 202 -20.28 7.22 -1.24
CA ALA A 202 -20.42 5.83 -1.63
C ALA A 202 -19.65 4.88 -0.69
N ALA A 203 -18.38 5.19 -0.41
CA ALA A 203 -17.56 4.43 0.53
C ALA A 203 -18.17 4.42 1.95
N TYR A 204 -18.69 5.55 2.42
CA TYR A 204 -19.33 5.66 3.73
C TYR A 204 -20.59 4.80 3.81
N LEU A 205 -21.44 4.83 2.78
CA LEU A 205 -22.66 4.01 2.73
C LEU A 205 -22.37 2.51 2.74
N ILE A 206 -21.25 2.10 2.15
CA ILE A 206 -20.80 0.71 2.17
C ILE A 206 -20.18 0.35 3.54
N ARG A 207 -19.32 1.23 4.08
CA ARG A 207 -18.57 0.98 5.33
C ARG A 207 -19.40 1.12 6.60
N ARG A 208 -20.48 1.92 6.59
CA ARG A 208 -21.35 2.11 7.79
C ARG A 208 -21.93 0.80 8.31
N HIS A 209 -22.18 -0.16 7.43
CA HIS A 209 -22.78 -1.46 7.75
C HIS A 209 -21.78 -2.55 8.15
N ILE A 210 -20.47 -2.30 8.05
CA ILE A 210 -19.47 -3.27 8.47
C ILE A 210 -19.37 -3.25 9.98
N GLN A 211 -19.39 -4.43 10.60
CA GLN A 211 -19.24 -4.61 12.04
C GLN A 211 -17.75 -4.79 12.38
N GLU A 212 -17.34 -4.35 13.58
CA GLU A 212 -15.99 -4.67 14.04
C GLU A 212 -15.86 -6.19 14.21
N PRO A 213 -14.69 -6.78 13.92
CA PRO A 213 -14.49 -8.21 14.04
C PRO A 213 -14.80 -8.71 15.46
N PRO A 214 -15.46 -9.87 15.61
CA PRO A 214 -15.88 -10.38 16.93
C PRO A 214 -14.70 -10.63 17.88
N GLU A 215 -13.50 -10.90 17.36
CA GLU A 215 -12.28 -11.04 18.17
C GLU A 215 -11.77 -9.70 18.70
N PHE A 216 -11.88 -8.61 17.91
CA PHE A 216 -11.55 -7.27 18.38
C PHE A 216 -12.48 -6.83 19.52
N VAL A 217 -13.79 -7.10 19.39
CA VAL A 217 -14.78 -6.77 20.44
C VAL A 217 -14.45 -7.48 21.76
N LYS A 218 -14.00 -8.73 21.71
CA LYS A 218 -13.58 -9.49 22.91
C LYS A 218 -12.34 -8.91 23.59
N VAL A 219 -11.34 -8.53 22.80
CA VAL A 219 -10.10 -7.94 23.34
C VAL A 219 -10.36 -6.54 23.90
N GLN A 220 -11.23 -5.75 23.26
CA GLN A 220 -11.64 -4.43 23.76
C GLN A 220 -12.38 -4.54 25.10
N ALA A 221 -13.25 -5.56 25.25
CA ALA A 221 -13.97 -5.82 26.49
C ALA A 221 -13.02 -6.18 27.65
N ALA A 222 -11.88 -6.80 27.36
CA ALA A 222 -10.85 -7.14 28.35
C ALA A 222 -10.01 -5.93 28.83
N LYS A 223 -10.22 -4.71 28.29
CA LYS A 223 -9.58 -3.45 28.69
C LYS A 223 -8.05 -3.51 28.87
N VAL A 224 -7.36 -4.26 28.02
CA VAL A 224 -5.89 -4.38 28.07
C VAL A 224 -5.24 -3.06 27.64
N ASN A 225 -4.81 -2.24 28.60
CA ASN A 225 -4.31 -0.89 28.31
C ASN A 225 -2.78 -0.87 28.09
N VAL A 226 -2.31 -1.48 27.00
CA VAL A 226 -0.88 -1.46 26.64
C VAL A 226 -0.68 -0.59 25.41
N ALA A 227 0.42 0.17 25.35
CA ALA A 227 0.77 0.98 24.19
C ALA A 227 1.20 0.10 22.99
N PRO A 228 0.40 0.01 21.90
CA PRO A 228 0.63 -0.95 20.82
C PRO A 228 1.99 -0.74 20.14
N LEU A 229 2.36 0.51 19.88
CA LEU A 229 3.62 0.82 19.20
C LEU A 229 4.85 0.43 20.03
N ARG A 230 4.86 0.81 21.32
CA ARG A 230 5.96 0.47 22.22
C ARG A 230 6.05 -1.06 22.41
N HIS A 231 4.92 -1.73 22.45
CA HIS A 231 4.83 -3.17 22.57
C HIS A 231 5.34 -3.89 21.32
N LEU A 232 4.92 -3.43 20.13
CA LEU A 232 5.40 -3.89 18.83
C LEU A 232 6.92 -3.77 18.72
N LEU A 233 7.48 -2.59 19.03
CA LEU A 233 8.92 -2.35 18.94
C LEU A 233 9.73 -3.13 19.99
N ARG A 234 9.10 -3.52 21.11
CA ARG A 234 9.77 -4.30 22.17
C ARG A 234 9.79 -5.80 21.87
N PHE A 235 8.66 -6.36 21.44
CA PHE A 235 8.49 -7.82 21.31
C PHE A 235 8.53 -8.32 19.86
N HIS A 236 8.14 -7.48 18.90
CA HIS A 236 7.88 -7.87 17.51
C HIS A 236 8.71 -7.09 16.46
N TRP A 237 9.75 -6.36 16.86
CA TRP A 237 10.58 -5.56 15.93
C TRP A 237 11.22 -6.41 14.81
N ARG A 238 11.54 -7.68 15.09
CA ARG A 238 12.06 -8.63 14.08
C ARG A 238 11.01 -8.94 13.00
N ALA A 239 9.73 -8.98 13.35
CA ALA A 239 8.66 -9.15 12.36
C ALA A 239 8.51 -7.88 11.49
N VAL A 240 8.62 -6.69 12.08
CA VAL A 240 8.63 -5.43 11.34
C VAL A 240 9.80 -5.39 10.36
N LEU A 241 11.02 -5.69 10.80
CA LEU A 241 12.20 -5.73 9.94
C LEU A 241 12.04 -6.75 8.80
N ARG A 242 11.48 -7.93 9.09
CA ARG A 242 11.19 -8.94 8.07
C ARG A 242 10.28 -8.39 6.98
N ILE A 243 9.23 -7.67 7.35
CA ILE A 243 8.31 -7.03 6.39
C ILE A 243 9.00 -5.92 5.61
N VAL A 244 9.86 -5.11 6.23
CA VAL A 244 10.64 -4.08 5.51
C VAL A 244 11.43 -4.70 4.36
N PHE A 245 12.13 -5.81 4.60
CA PHE A 245 12.87 -6.51 3.54
C PHE A 245 11.95 -7.25 2.56
N CYS A 246 10.86 -7.87 3.02
CA CYS A 246 9.90 -8.50 2.12
C CYS A 246 9.21 -7.47 1.21
N ALA A 247 9.01 -6.24 1.68
CA ALA A 247 8.39 -5.14 0.94
C ALA A 247 9.28 -4.56 -0.17
N LEU A 248 10.56 -4.96 -0.25
CA LEU A 248 11.44 -4.64 -1.38
C LEU A 248 10.90 -5.14 -2.74
N ILE A 249 9.95 -6.09 -2.71
CA ILE A 249 9.14 -6.51 -3.88
C ILE A 249 8.55 -5.35 -4.67
N ALA A 250 8.17 -4.26 -4.01
CA ALA A 250 7.57 -3.11 -4.68
C ALA A 250 8.58 -2.40 -5.58
N GLY A 251 9.88 -2.49 -5.27
CA GLY A 251 10.96 -1.97 -6.11
C GLY A 251 10.91 -2.54 -7.52
N THR A 252 10.70 -3.85 -7.66
CA THR A 252 10.60 -4.49 -8.98
C THR A 252 9.34 -4.07 -9.74
N SER A 253 8.23 -3.78 -9.05
CA SER A 253 7.05 -3.18 -9.68
C SER A 253 7.34 -1.81 -10.28
N TYR A 254 8.04 -0.95 -9.54
CA TYR A 254 8.42 0.37 -10.05
C TYR A 254 9.42 0.26 -11.20
N MET A 255 10.34 -0.71 -11.13
CA MET A 255 11.23 -0.99 -12.24
C MET A 255 10.46 -1.39 -13.49
N MET A 256 9.41 -2.19 -13.35
CA MET A 256 8.61 -2.64 -14.48
C MET A 256 7.66 -1.57 -15.04
N GLN A 257 7.04 -0.75 -14.19
CA GLN A 257 6.08 0.27 -14.61
C GLN A 257 6.76 1.54 -15.13
N THR A 258 7.96 1.87 -14.63
CA THR A 258 8.61 3.17 -14.91
C THR A 258 9.97 3.01 -15.56
N PHE A 259 10.88 2.25 -14.93
CA PHE A 259 12.25 2.11 -15.44
C PHE A 259 12.29 1.40 -16.80
N SER A 260 11.52 0.33 -17.00
CA SER A 260 11.51 -0.43 -18.26
C SER A 260 11.14 0.46 -19.47
N VAL A 261 10.17 1.36 -19.30
CA VAL A 261 9.72 2.31 -20.31
C VAL A 261 10.84 3.31 -20.62
N ALA A 262 11.47 3.88 -19.59
CA ALA A 262 12.62 4.77 -19.77
C ALA A 262 13.80 4.06 -20.45
N PHE A 263 14.13 2.85 -20.02
CA PHE A 263 15.19 2.02 -20.57
C PHE A 263 14.98 1.71 -22.06
N GLY A 264 13.77 1.29 -22.45
CA GLY A 264 13.43 1.02 -23.85
C GLY A 264 13.43 2.27 -24.72
N THR A 265 12.83 3.36 -24.25
CA THR A 265 12.65 4.60 -25.03
C THR A 265 13.91 5.46 -25.12
N ALA A 266 14.67 5.61 -24.03
CA ALA A 266 15.87 6.44 -23.99
C ALA A 266 17.12 5.68 -24.44
N GLY A 267 17.30 4.44 -23.98
CA GLY A 267 18.49 3.64 -24.31
C GLY A 267 18.44 3.02 -25.69
N TYR A 268 17.29 2.43 -26.05
CA TYR A 268 17.11 1.66 -27.29
C TYR A 268 16.21 2.35 -28.34
N LYS A 269 15.73 3.57 -28.05
CA LYS A 269 14.87 4.36 -28.95
C LYS A 269 13.60 3.62 -29.41
N LEU A 270 13.09 2.72 -28.57
CA LEU A 270 11.83 2.03 -28.82
C LEU A 270 10.64 2.99 -28.70
N ASP A 271 9.55 2.65 -29.38
CA ASP A 271 8.33 3.44 -29.39
C ASP A 271 7.69 3.55 -27.98
N LYS A 272 7.55 4.78 -27.50
CA LYS A 272 7.02 5.08 -26.15
C LYS A 272 5.57 4.62 -25.96
N PRO A 273 4.61 4.93 -26.87
CA PRO A 273 3.26 4.39 -26.81
C PRO A 273 3.23 2.87 -26.67
N THR A 274 4.05 2.15 -27.45
CA THR A 274 4.05 0.68 -27.42
C THR A 274 4.65 0.13 -26.12
N MET A 275 5.67 0.77 -25.55
CA MET A 275 6.18 0.40 -24.21
C MET A 275 5.15 0.63 -23.09
N LEU A 276 4.40 1.74 -23.16
CA LEU A 276 3.30 2.00 -22.24
C LEU A 276 2.15 1.00 -22.43
N LEU A 277 1.87 0.59 -23.67
CA LEU A 277 0.88 -0.44 -23.96
C LEU A 277 1.26 -1.77 -23.30
N THR A 278 2.53 -2.19 -23.38
CA THR A 278 3.02 -3.41 -22.73
C THR A 278 2.76 -3.43 -21.22
N THR A 279 3.12 -2.34 -20.53
CA THR A 279 2.92 -2.24 -19.08
C THR A 279 1.45 -2.18 -18.71
N THR A 280 0.63 -1.48 -19.51
CA THR A 280 -0.82 -1.37 -19.33
C THR A 280 -1.51 -2.71 -19.52
N VAL A 281 -1.23 -3.43 -20.61
CA VAL A 281 -1.78 -4.76 -20.89
C VAL A 281 -1.41 -5.73 -19.77
N SER A 282 -0.15 -5.69 -19.32
CA SER A 282 0.29 -6.53 -18.20
C SER A 282 -0.46 -6.20 -16.90
N ALA A 283 -0.65 -4.92 -16.58
CA ALA A 283 -1.40 -4.48 -15.42
C ALA A 283 -2.90 -4.87 -15.48
N VAL A 284 -3.52 -4.81 -16.66
CA VAL A 284 -4.93 -5.23 -16.85
C VAL A 284 -5.07 -6.74 -16.64
N ILE A 285 -4.17 -7.55 -17.20
CA ILE A 285 -4.17 -9.01 -16.99
C ILE A 285 -3.92 -9.33 -15.51
N ALA A 286 -3.04 -8.57 -14.84
CA ALA A 286 -2.76 -8.73 -13.41
C ALA A 286 -4.01 -8.59 -12.52
N LEU A 287 -4.99 -7.75 -12.90
CA LEU A 287 -6.26 -7.62 -12.16
C LEU A 287 -7.02 -8.94 -12.10
N GLY A 288 -7.04 -9.70 -13.21
CA GLY A 288 -7.72 -10.99 -13.27
C GLY A 288 -6.95 -12.09 -12.55
N ILE A 289 -5.62 -12.06 -12.62
CA ILE A 289 -4.77 -13.08 -12.00
C ILE A 289 -4.69 -12.91 -10.48
N THR A 290 -4.75 -11.68 -9.95
CA THR A 290 -4.57 -11.42 -8.50
C THR A 290 -5.57 -12.19 -7.62
N PRO A 291 -6.89 -12.21 -7.89
CA PRO A 291 -7.83 -13.02 -7.12
C PRO A 291 -7.60 -14.52 -7.26
N LEU A 292 -7.28 -14.99 -8.48
CA LEU A 292 -6.97 -16.41 -8.73
C LEU A 292 -5.74 -16.85 -7.94
N ALA A 293 -4.71 -16.02 -7.91
CA ALA A 293 -3.52 -16.23 -7.08
C ALA A 293 -3.87 -16.21 -5.60
N GLY A 294 -4.78 -15.35 -5.14
CA GLY A 294 -5.26 -15.32 -3.75
C GLY A 294 -5.91 -16.64 -3.32
N PHE A 295 -6.65 -17.29 -4.22
CA PHE A 295 -7.20 -18.63 -3.97
C PHE A 295 -6.10 -19.70 -3.91
N LEU A 296 -5.08 -19.59 -4.76
CA LEU A 296 -3.92 -20.49 -4.72
C LEU A 296 -3.06 -20.31 -3.47
N VAL A 297 -2.93 -19.09 -2.95
CA VAL A 297 -2.24 -18.80 -1.66
C VAL A 297 -2.85 -19.63 -0.53
N ASP A 298 -4.18 -19.71 -0.49
CA ASP A 298 -4.89 -20.49 0.52
C ASP A 298 -4.66 -22.01 0.38
N LYS A 299 -4.49 -22.51 -0.86
CA LYS A 299 -4.21 -23.92 -1.15
C LYS A 299 -2.74 -24.33 -0.97
N ILE A 300 -1.79 -23.50 -1.38
CA ILE A 300 -0.36 -23.85 -1.41
C ILE A 300 0.31 -23.49 -0.09
N GLY A 301 -0.07 -22.37 0.52
CA GLY A 301 0.60 -21.80 1.70
C GLY A 301 1.07 -20.39 1.44
N ARG A 302 1.05 -19.54 2.46
CA ARG A 302 1.35 -18.11 2.33
C ARG A 302 2.84 -17.91 2.06
N LYS A 303 3.69 -18.59 2.83
CA LYS A 303 5.15 -18.51 2.71
C LYS A 303 5.60 -19.15 1.40
N THR A 304 5.13 -20.35 1.11
CA THR A 304 5.52 -21.08 -0.11
C THR A 304 5.17 -20.30 -1.37
N MET A 305 3.94 -19.76 -1.44
CA MET A 305 3.51 -18.96 -2.57
C MET A 305 4.31 -17.67 -2.71
N PHE A 306 4.57 -16.96 -1.60
CA PHE A 306 5.39 -15.75 -1.60
C PHE A 306 6.81 -16.03 -2.12
N LEU A 307 7.43 -17.15 -1.71
CA LEU A 307 8.77 -17.54 -2.17
C LEU A 307 8.81 -17.89 -3.65
N ILE A 308 7.85 -18.70 -4.13
CA ILE A 308 7.75 -19.05 -5.56
C ILE A 308 7.56 -17.79 -6.40
N ALA A 309 6.66 -16.90 -5.96
CA ALA A 309 6.35 -15.67 -6.67
C ALA A 309 7.56 -14.72 -6.70
N THR A 310 8.22 -14.51 -5.56
CA THR A 310 9.42 -13.66 -5.44
C THR A 310 10.58 -14.20 -6.29
N GLY A 311 10.85 -15.50 -6.24
CA GLY A 311 11.87 -16.13 -7.08
C GLY A 311 11.56 -16.00 -8.57
N GLY A 312 10.29 -16.22 -8.95
CA GLY A 312 9.83 -16.07 -10.32
C GLY A 312 9.93 -14.64 -10.85
N VAL A 313 9.58 -13.62 -10.05
CA VAL A 313 9.78 -12.21 -10.41
C VAL A 313 11.26 -11.92 -10.66
N GLY A 314 12.16 -12.40 -9.81
CA GLY A 314 13.60 -12.15 -9.94
C GLY A 314 14.18 -12.78 -11.20
N ILE A 315 13.85 -14.06 -11.45
CA ILE A 315 14.34 -14.80 -12.61
C ILE A 315 13.78 -14.22 -13.92
N THR A 316 12.49 -13.86 -13.95
CA THR A 316 11.83 -13.40 -15.19
C THR A 316 12.09 -11.94 -15.50
N MET A 317 12.63 -11.15 -14.56
CA MET A 317 13.06 -9.78 -14.83
C MET A 317 14.26 -9.74 -15.78
N VAL A 318 15.17 -10.72 -15.67
CA VAL A 318 16.37 -10.87 -16.52
C VAL A 318 15.99 -11.00 -18.01
N PRO A 319 15.18 -11.98 -18.45
CA PRO A 319 14.78 -12.09 -19.85
C PRO A 319 13.86 -10.95 -20.29
N TYR A 320 13.11 -10.33 -19.37
CA TYR A 320 12.32 -9.14 -19.70
C TYR A 320 13.21 -7.96 -20.11
N LEU A 321 14.20 -7.59 -19.30
CA LEU A 321 15.11 -6.50 -19.65
C LEU A 321 15.98 -6.84 -20.87
N TRP A 322 16.42 -8.10 -20.99
CA TRP A 322 17.10 -8.56 -22.21
C TRP A 322 16.22 -8.41 -23.46
N SER A 323 14.93 -8.76 -23.39
CA SER A 323 14.02 -8.64 -24.55
C SER A 323 13.89 -7.20 -25.06
N ILE A 324 13.96 -6.21 -24.17
CA ILE A 324 13.97 -4.79 -24.54
C ILE A 324 15.19 -4.47 -25.40
N THR A 325 16.36 -5.04 -25.07
CA THR A 325 17.60 -4.82 -25.83
C THR A 325 17.54 -5.38 -27.25
N THR A 326 16.76 -6.44 -27.47
CA THR A 326 16.56 -7.05 -28.80
C THR A 326 15.58 -6.25 -29.66
N GLY A 327 14.78 -5.35 -29.08
CA GLY A 327 13.71 -4.62 -29.76
C GLY A 327 12.56 -5.49 -30.27
N ASN A 328 12.51 -6.77 -29.91
CA ASN A 328 11.45 -7.68 -30.35
C ASN A 328 10.20 -7.52 -29.47
N TRP A 329 9.17 -6.87 -30.01
CA TRP A 329 7.91 -6.63 -29.31
C TRP A 329 7.25 -7.90 -28.77
N SER A 330 7.27 -9.01 -29.51
CA SER A 330 6.65 -10.25 -29.04
C SER A 330 7.29 -10.80 -27.75
N LEU A 331 8.61 -10.71 -27.65
CA LEU A 331 9.35 -11.11 -26.45
C LEU A 331 9.11 -10.13 -25.30
N ILE A 332 9.07 -8.83 -25.59
CA ILE A 332 8.79 -7.77 -24.60
C ILE A 332 7.41 -7.96 -23.97
N PHE A 333 6.39 -8.25 -24.79
CA PHE A 333 5.05 -8.55 -24.29
C PHE A 333 5.01 -9.88 -23.52
N LEU A 334 5.63 -10.93 -24.05
CA LEU A 334 5.62 -12.24 -23.41
C LEU A 334 6.27 -12.21 -22.02
N PHE A 335 7.51 -11.72 -21.91
CA PHE A 335 8.19 -11.64 -20.62
C PHE A 335 7.60 -10.56 -19.72
N GLY A 336 7.02 -9.50 -20.30
CA GLY A 336 6.27 -8.50 -19.56
C GLY A 336 5.05 -9.09 -18.83
N ILE A 337 4.25 -9.88 -19.55
CA ILE A 337 3.07 -10.55 -19.00
C ILE A 337 3.47 -11.62 -17.99
N ILE A 338 4.53 -12.39 -18.26
CA ILE A 338 5.01 -13.42 -17.33
C ILE A 338 5.52 -12.77 -16.02
N ASN A 339 6.34 -11.72 -16.10
CA ASN A 339 6.91 -11.11 -14.91
C ASN A 339 5.83 -10.39 -14.07
N TYR A 340 5.05 -9.50 -14.69
CA TYR A 340 4.07 -8.68 -13.96
C TYR A 340 2.77 -9.42 -13.70
N SER A 341 2.14 -9.91 -14.78
CA SER A 341 0.79 -10.44 -14.69
C SER A 341 0.75 -11.76 -13.94
N LEU A 342 1.73 -12.64 -14.16
CA LEU A 342 1.78 -13.92 -13.47
C LEU A 342 2.51 -13.81 -12.13
N PHE A 343 3.82 -13.56 -12.12
CA PHE A 343 4.61 -13.65 -10.89
C PHE A 343 4.35 -12.50 -9.92
N TYR A 344 4.32 -11.25 -10.37
CA TYR A 344 4.10 -10.12 -9.48
C TYR A 344 2.66 -10.09 -8.92
N SER A 345 1.65 -10.51 -9.68
CA SER A 345 0.29 -10.71 -9.16
C SER A 345 0.22 -11.77 -8.05
N MET A 346 1.00 -12.84 -8.16
CA MET A 346 1.11 -13.85 -7.10
C MET A 346 1.73 -13.27 -5.82
N VAL A 347 2.70 -12.36 -5.95
CA VAL A 347 3.23 -11.60 -4.81
C VAL A 347 2.12 -10.70 -4.23
N ASN A 348 1.42 -9.92 -5.07
CA ASN A 348 0.33 -9.02 -4.64
C ASN A 348 -0.84 -9.71 -3.94
N ALA A 349 -1.10 -10.96 -4.28
CA ALA A 349 -2.13 -11.75 -3.62
C ALA A 349 -1.66 -12.35 -2.29
N SER A 350 -0.37 -12.69 -2.18
CA SER A 350 0.18 -13.38 -1.01
C SER A 350 0.55 -12.43 0.13
N TRP A 351 1.22 -11.31 -0.17
CA TRP A 351 1.78 -10.41 0.84
C TRP A 351 0.75 -9.86 1.85
N PRO A 352 -0.50 -9.50 1.47
CA PRO A 352 -1.45 -8.91 2.43
C PRO A 352 -1.76 -9.87 3.58
N SER A 353 -2.02 -11.14 3.24
CA SER A 353 -2.28 -12.19 4.23
C SER A 353 -1.01 -12.62 4.96
N PHE A 354 0.09 -12.78 4.23
CA PHE A 354 1.35 -13.25 4.79
C PHE A 354 1.93 -12.28 5.83
N PHE A 355 1.93 -10.97 5.54
CA PHE A 355 2.49 -9.96 6.44
C PHE A 355 1.59 -9.73 7.66
N ALA A 356 0.27 -9.71 7.46
CA ALA A 356 -0.69 -9.54 8.56
C ALA A 356 -0.67 -10.72 9.54
N GLU A 357 -0.47 -11.95 9.05
CA GLU A 357 -0.35 -13.16 9.88
C GLU A 357 1.04 -13.28 10.58
N MET A 358 1.96 -12.31 10.41
CA MET A 358 3.19 -12.26 11.22
C MET A 358 2.98 -11.63 12.61
N PHE A 359 1.81 -11.02 12.84
CA PHE A 359 1.52 -10.30 14.07
C PHE A 359 0.26 -10.82 14.76
N PRO A 360 0.23 -10.75 16.11
CA PRO A 360 -0.99 -11.02 16.85
C PRO A 360 -2.05 -9.97 16.53
N GLY A 361 -3.33 -10.33 16.63
CA GLY A 361 -4.46 -9.48 16.23
C GLY A 361 -4.45 -8.06 16.82
N ARG A 362 -3.94 -7.89 18.04
CA ARG A 362 -3.78 -6.60 18.73
C ARG A 362 -2.69 -5.66 18.19
N LEU A 363 -1.74 -6.15 17.41
CA LEU A 363 -0.61 -5.36 16.88
C LEU A 363 -0.57 -5.38 15.35
N ARG A 364 -1.56 -6.01 14.73
CA ARG A 364 -1.56 -6.36 13.32
C ARG A 364 -1.59 -5.12 12.43
N VAL A 365 -2.38 -4.11 12.78
CA VAL A 365 -2.45 -2.87 12.00
C VAL A 365 -1.15 -2.10 12.13
N SER A 366 -0.62 -1.90 13.35
CA SER A 366 0.64 -1.19 13.57
C SER A 366 1.83 -1.86 12.89
N GLY A 367 1.94 -3.18 13.05
CA GLY A 367 3.04 -3.97 12.50
C GLY A 367 3.05 -3.97 10.98
N LEU A 368 1.88 -4.20 10.37
CA LEU A 368 1.72 -4.17 8.92
C LEU A 368 2.00 -2.78 8.36
N ALA A 369 1.38 -1.73 8.92
CA ALA A 369 1.52 -0.36 8.46
C ALA A 369 2.96 0.15 8.57
N LEU A 370 3.66 -0.13 9.66
CA LEU A 370 5.02 0.35 9.83
C LEU A 370 5.99 -0.37 8.88
N GLY A 371 5.89 -1.70 8.80
CA GLY A 371 6.77 -2.52 7.97
C GLY A 371 6.62 -2.23 6.48
N THR A 372 5.38 -2.16 5.97
CA THR A 372 5.14 -1.95 4.53
C THR A 372 5.51 -0.55 4.09
N GLN A 373 5.16 0.49 4.87
CA GLN A 373 5.40 1.87 4.44
C GLN A 373 6.89 2.23 4.43
N ILE A 374 7.68 1.71 5.39
CA ILE A 374 9.14 1.85 5.35
C ILE A 374 9.72 1.07 4.16
N GLY A 375 9.34 -0.20 3.99
CA GLY A 375 9.86 -1.03 2.92
C GLY A 375 9.52 -0.50 1.52
N PHE A 376 8.27 -0.07 1.28
CA PHE A 376 7.83 0.51 0.01
C PHE A 376 8.49 1.86 -0.29
N ALA A 377 8.72 2.69 0.74
CA ALA A 377 9.45 3.95 0.56
C ALA A 377 10.90 3.69 0.13
N ILE A 378 11.59 2.77 0.81
CA ILE A 378 12.96 2.39 0.48
C ILE A 378 13.02 1.76 -0.92
N SER A 379 12.14 0.81 -1.22
CA SER A 379 12.17 0.08 -2.48
C SER A 379 11.86 0.97 -3.69
N GLY A 380 10.94 1.93 -3.52
CA GLY A 380 10.54 2.86 -4.58
C GLY A 380 11.61 3.87 -4.96
N VAL A 381 12.48 4.24 -4.03
CA VAL A 381 13.61 5.14 -4.30
C VAL A 381 14.82 4.34 -4.80
N ILE A 382 15.23 3.31 -4.05
CA ILE A 382 16.47 2.58 -4.35
C ILE A 382 16.34 1.82 -5.68
N GLY A 383 15.19 1.20 -5.96
CA GLY A 383 15.00 0.37 -7.16
C GLY A 383 15.29 1.13 -8.46
N PRO A 384 14.52 2.18 -8.81
CA PRO A 384 14.72 2.95 -10.03
C PRO A 384 16.06 3.70 -10.07
N VAL A 385 16.53 4.28 -8.95
CA VAL A 385 17.77 5.06 -8.92
C VAL A 385 18.98 4.15 -9.13
N LEU A 386 19.08 3.06 -8.39
CA LEU A 386 20.20 2.11 -8.51
C LEU A 386 20.19 1.44 -9.88
N SER A 387 19.01 1.11 -10.41
CA SER A 387 18.87 0.56 -11.77
C SER A 387 19.33 1.55 -12.82
N THR A 388 18.95 2.81 -12.73
CA THR A 388 19.37 3.85 -13.69
C THR A 388 20.89 4.08 -13.61
N ALA A 389 21.45 4.14 -12.41
CA ALA A 389 22.90 4.29 -12.22
C ALA A 389 23.70 3.12 -12.80
N LEU A 390 23.21 1.89 -12.61
CA LEU A 390 23.85 0.68 -13.12
C LEU A 390 23.58 0.42 -14.61
N ALA A 391 22.58 1.06 -15.20
CA ALA A 391 22.33 1.00 -16.65
C ALA A 391 23.34 1.83 -17.47
N GLY A 392 24.15 2.64 -16.79
CA GLY A 392 25.16 3.51 -17.37
C GLY A 392 24.60 4.80 -17.98
N PRO A 393 25.47 5.71 -18.45
CA PRO A 393 25.07 7.03 -18.97
C PRO A 393 24.08 6.95 -20.14
N ASP A 394 24.21 5.91 -20.97
CA ASP A 394 23.37 5.71 -22.15
C ASP A 394 22.14 4.82 -21.89
N LEU A 395 21.94 4.32 -20.67
CA LEU A 395 20.90 3.32 -20.33
C LEU A 395 20.90 2.10 -21.27
N LYS A 396 22.08 1.56 -21.58
CA LYS A 396 22.22 0.38 -22.46
C LYS A 396 22.64 -0.89 -21.72
N ASP A 397 23.12 -0.78 -20.49
CA ASP A 397 23.42 -1.96 -19.70
C ASP A 397 22.15 -2.48 -19.02
N TRP A 398 21.72 -3.68 -19.39
CA TRP A 398 20.56 -4.36 -18.82
C TRP A 398 20.93 -5.28 -17.66
N VAL A 399 22.21 -5.67 -17.52
CA VAL A 399 22.67 -6.66 -16.53
C VAL A 399 22.62 -6.06 -15.12
N GLY A 400 23.15 -4.85 -14.97
CA GLY A 400 23.13 -4.11 -13.70
C GLY A 400 21.72 -3.97 -13.09
N PRO A 401 20.75 -3.38 -13.82
CA PRO A 401 19.34 -3.32 -13.38
C PRO A 401 18.73 -4.70 -13.08
N SER A 402 19.03 -5.72 -13.90
CA SER A 402 18.54 -7.08 -13.66
C SER A 402 19.05 -7.65 -12.34
N MET A 403 20.33 -7.40 -12.01
CA MET A 403 20.93 -7.81 -10.74
C MET A 403 20.33 -7.09 -9.54
N VAL A 404 19.93 -5.82 -9.68
CA VAL A 404 19.20 -5.09 -8.62
C VAL A 404 17.86 -5.75 -8.33
N ALA A 405 17.07 -6.03 -9.37
CA ALA A 405 15.79 -6.69 -9.22
C ALA A 405 15.96 -8.08 -8.58
N LEU A 406 16.95 -8.86 -9.04
CA LEU A 406 17.26 -10.17 -8.46
C LEU A 406 17.70 -10.03 -7.00
N GLY A 407 18.55 -9.05 -6.67
CA GLY A 407 19.01 -8.79 -5.31
C GLY A 407 17.87 -8.44 -4.36
N PHE A 408 16.90 -7.62 -4.79
CA PHE A 408 15.70 -7.32 -4.03
C PHE A 408 14.86 -8.58 -3.78
N MET A 409 14.69 -9.43 -4.80
CA MET A 409 13.95 -10.68 -4.65
C MET A 409 14.68 -11.68 -3.74
N VAL A 410 16.01 -11.76 -3.81
CA VAL A 410 16.81 -12.60 -2.91
C VAL A 410 16.69 -12.12 -1.47
N LEU A 411 16.81 -10.81 -1.22
CA LEU A 411 16.64 -10.25 0.12
C LEU A 411 15.23 -10.48 0.67
N ALA A 412 14.20 -10.27 -0.16
CA ALA A 412 12.82 -10.54 0.21
C ALA A 412 12.59 -12.05 0.47
N GLY A 413 13.19 -12.92 -0.34
CA GLY A 413 13.12 -14.37 -0.20
C GLY A 413 13.80 -14.88 1.06
N ILE A 414 15.03 -14.41 1.36
CA ILE A 414 15.75 -14.76 2.59
C ILE A 414 14.96 -14.30 3.80
N SER A 415 14.42 -13.08 3.78
CA SER A 415 13.57 -12.57 4.86
C SER A 415 12.31 -13.44 5.04
N ALA A 416 11.63 -13.80 3.94
CA ALA A 416 10.46 -14.68 3.99
C ALA A 416 10.79 -16.10 4.47
N LEU A 417 11.99 -16.63 4.21
CA LEU A 417 12.44 -17.93 4.73
C LEU A 417 12.51 -17.94 6.26
N THR A 418 12.84 -16.81 6.89
CA THR A 418 12.85 -16.67 8.36
C THR A 418 11.45 -16.57 8.99
N ALA A 419 10.41 -16.39 8.18
CA ALA A 419 9.03 -16.40 8.65
C ALA A 419 8.48 -17.84 8.75
N LYS A 420 7.50 -18.04 9.64
CA LYS A 420 6.78 -19.32 9.79
C LYS A 420 5.66 -19.40 8.74
N GLU A 421 5.35 -20.61 8.28
CA GLU A 421 4.16 -20.83 7.45
C GLU A 421 2.91 -20.77 8.34
N THR A 422 1.91 -20.02 7.91
CA THR A 422 0.73 -19.66 8.71
C THR A 422 -0.55 -20.36 8.22
N LYS A 423 -0.51 -21.04 7.06
CA LYS A 423 -1.68 -21.71 6.45
C LYS A 423 -2.46 -22.64 7.39
N LYS A 424 -1.76 -23.39 8.25
CA LYS A 424 -2.38 -24.42 9.10
C LYS A 424 -2.97 -23.87 10.40
N TYR A 425 -2.70 -22.60 10.73
CA TYR A 425 -3.08 -22.03 12.02
C TYR A 425 -4.38 -21.23 11.93
N THR A 426 -5.26 -21.45 12.91
CA THR A 426 -6.39 -20.55 13.16
C THR A 426 -5.86 -19.18 13.61
N LEU A 427 -6.66 -18.09 13.52
CA LEU A 427 -6.18 -16.76 13.96
C LEU A 427 -5.83 -16.77 15.46
N LYS A 428 -6.53 -17.60 16.25
CA LYS A 428 -6.27 -17.76 17.69
C LYS A 428 -4.98 -18.51 17.97
N GLU A 429 -4.76 -19.64 17.30
CA GLU A 429 -3.50 -20.38 17.42
C GLU A 429 -2.32 -19.54 16.95
N LEU A 430 -2.52 -18.71 15.93
CA LEU A 430 -1.51 -17.80 15.44
C LEU A 430 -1.16 -16.73 16.48
N ASP A 431 -2.16 -16.18 17.17
CA ASP A 431 -1.94 -15.25 18.28
C ASP A 431 -1.15 -15.91 19.42
N GLU A 432 -1.38 -17.19 19.72
CA GLU A 432 -0.63 -17.95 20.72
C GLU A 432 0.80 -18.26 20.28
N VAL A 433 1.00 -18.66 19.01
CA VAL A 433 2.33 -18.99 18.45
C VAL A 433 3.23 -17.76 18.32
N GLN A 434 2.65 -16.59 18.10
CA GLN A 434 3.40 -15.34 17.99
C GLN A 434 3.69 -14.70 19.34
N GLN A 435 2.94 -15.03 20.41
CA GLN A 435 3.17 -14.49 21.74
C GLN A 435 4.31 -15.21 22.46
N SER A 436 5.32 -14.45 22.89
CA SER A 436 6.33 -14.97 23.80
C SER A 436 5.73 -15.16 25.20
N ALA A 437 6.18 -16.16 25.97
CA ALA A 437 5.81 -16.30 27.38
C ALA A 437 6.00 -15.00 28.20
N ARG A 438 7.02 -14.21 27.85
CA ARG A 438 7.29 -12.90 28.48
C ARG A 438 6.26 -11.84 28.08
N GLU A 439 5.75 -11.90 26.86
CA GLU A 439 4.66 -11.04 26.38
C GLU A 439 3.35 -11.43 27.07
N THR A 440 3.02 -12.72 27.14
CA THR A 440 1.84 -13.23 27.85
C THR A 440 1.83 -12.78 29.30
N ALA A 441 2.96 -12.86 30.01
CA ALA A 441 3.07 -12.39 31.40
C ALA A 441 2.78 -10.89 31.55
N VAL A 442 3.30 -10.05 30.63
CA VAL A 442 3.04 -8.60 30.64
C VAL A 442 1.56 -8.28 30.38
N LEU A 443 0.93 -9.06 29.51
CA LEU A 443 -0.48 -8.87 29.18
C LEU A 443 -1.41 -9.33 30.30
N THR A 444 -1.09 -10.45 30.95
CA THR A 444 -1.80 -10.92 32.14
C THR A 444 -1.65 -9.93 33.30
N ALA A 445 -0.48 -9.29 33.44
CA ALA A 445 -0.29 -8.23 34.44
C ALA A 445 -1.11 -6.98 34.10
N ALA A 446 -1.18 -6.60 32.82
CA ALA A 446 -1.94 -5.43 32.35
C ALA A 446 -3.47 -5.63 32.41
N THR A 447 -3.97 -6.87 32.25
CA THR A 447 -5.38 -7.21 32.48
C THR A 447 -5.73 -7.23 33.96
N ALA A 448 -4.81 -7.70 34.82
CA ALA A 448 -5.02 -7.76 36.27
C ALA A 448 -4.97 -6.37 36.94
N PHE A 449 -4.14 -5.45 36.45
CA PHE A 449 -3.98 -4.09 37.01
C PHE A 449 -4.05 -3.00 35.93
N PRO A 450 -5.27 -2.56 35.55
CA PRO A 450 -5.47 -1.59 34.46
C PRO A 450 -4.81 -0.22 34.67
N GLY A 451 -4.45 0.13 35.91
CA GLY A 451 -3.91 1.44 36.31
C GLY A 451 -2.38 1.58 36.30
N MET A 452 -1.60 0.50 36.26
CA MET A 452 -0.12 0.56 36.34
C MET A 452 0.59 0.59 34.98
N ALA A 453 -0.12 0.36 33.87
CA ALA A 453 0.48 0.15 32.54
C ALA A 453 1.17 1.39 31.94
N GLY A 454 1.18 2.54 32.64
CA GLY A 454 1.80 3.78 32.22
C GLY A 454 3.16 4.12 32.85
N ARG A 455 3.55 3.56 34.02
CA ARG A 455 4.70 4.11 34.78
C ARG A 455 5.81 3.13 35.20
N ASP A 456 5.57 1.84 35.47
CA ASP A 456 6.57 1.03 36.18
C ASP A 456 7.01 -0.30 35.53
N LEU A 457 7.34 -0.30 34.22
CA LEU A 457 8.00 -1.46 33.59
C LEU A 457 9.46 -1.19 33.19
N ALA A 458 10.09 -0.19 33.82
CA ALA A 458 11.51 0.13 33.70
C ALA A 458 12.39 -0.51 34.79
N ALA A 459 11.83 -1.29 35.72
CA ALA A 459 12.63 -1.99 36.72
C ALA A 459 13.33 -3.23 36.13
N LYS A 460 14.66 -3.25 36.28
CA LYS A 460 15.57 -4.36 35.94
C LYS A 460 15.20 -5.65 36.69
N PRO A 461 15.56 -6.83 36.15
CA PRO A 461 15.28 -8.10 36.82
C PRO A 461 16.17 -8.26 38.04
N GLY A 462 15.57 -8.34 39.22
CA GLY A 462 16.25 -8.76 40.44
C GLY A 462 15.83 -7.98 41.68
N THR A 463 14.62 -8.21 42.18
CA THR A 463 14.26 -8.09 43.62
C THR A 463 12.80 -8.50 43.82
N LEU A 464 12.53 -9.80 43.82
CA LEU A 464 11.43 -10.37 44.61
C LEU A 464 12.00 -11.66 45.23
N LYS A 465 12.47 -11.53 46.48
CA LYS A 465 12.59 -12.64 47.43
C LYS A 465 11.31 -12.66 48.24
#